data_AF-A0A965S675-F1
#
_entry.id   AF-A0A965S675-F1
#
_cell.length_a   1.000
_cell.length_b   1.000
_cell.length_c   1.000
_cell.angle_alpha   90.00
_cell.angle_beta   90.00
_cell.angle_gamma   90.00
#
_symmetry.space_group_name_H-M   'P 1'
#
loop_
_entity.id
_entity.type
_entity.pdbx_description
1 polymer ?
#
loop_
_entity_poly.entity_id
_entity_poly.type
_entity_poly.pdbx_seq_one_letter_code
_entity_poly.pdbx_strand_id
1 'polypeptide(L)'
;MLRFLETKYLKNLTSLFSGNVISQVIPFILAPFITRIYGPDEMAQFAQFIALVSLLGIVSAGRLEFAILLPVSDNKVEKIIRTAFLITIIVSIGCYVLVLCKSQLKLIYGPSDPSPFISILPVGVFSIGILAILNNIAVRHQRFLNLSIGKILQS
;
A
#
# COMPACT_ATOMS: atom_id res chain seq x y z
N MET A 1 -6.86 37.13 -5.23
CA MET A 1 -6.72 36.03 -4.24
C MET A 1 -6.92 34.65 -4.87
N LEU A 2 -7.96 34.43 -5.69
CA LEU A 2 -8.23 33.15 -6.40
C LEU A 2 -7.06 32.66 -7.29
N ARG A 3 -6.43 33.57 -8.05
CA ARG A 3 -5.33 33.24 -8.98
C ARG A 3 -4.06 32.68 -8.31
N PHE A 4 -3.84 33.02 -7.04
CA PHE A 4 -2.66 32.58 -6.26
C PHE A 4 -2.86 31.18 -5.65
N LEU A 5 -4.12 30.83 -5.35
CA LEU A 5 -4.51 29.49 -4.90
C LEU A 5 -4.40 28.48 -6.04
N GLU A 6 -4.75 28.88 -7.27
CA GLU A 6 -4.58 28.05 -8.47
C GLU A 6 -3.12 27.68 -8.74
N THR A 7 -2.19 28.62 -8.62
CA THR A 7 -0.76 28.35 -8.88
C THR A 7 -0.17 27.39 -7.85
N LYS A 8 -0.53 27.53 -6.57
CA LYS A 8 -0.07 26.63 -5.49
C LYS A 8 -0.68 25.24 -5.62
N TYR A 9 -1.96 25.15 -5.98
CA TYR A 9 -2.65 23.89 -6.24
C TYR A 9 -2.07 23.16 -7.46
N LEU A 10 -1.88 23.86 -8.58
CA LEU A 10 -1.27 23.30 -9.80
C LEU A 10 0.15 22.80 -9.53
N LYS A 11 0.99 23.56 -8.82
CA LYS A 11 2.35 23.14 -8.46
C LYS A 11 2.38 21.87 -7.60
N ASN A 12 1.46 21.76 -6.66
CA ASN A 12 1.34 20.58 -5.81
C ASN A 12 0.84 19.36 -6.60
N LEU A 13 -0.12 19.58 -7.50
CA LEU A 13 -0.68 18.54 -8.36
C LEU A 13 0.35 18.04 -9.38
N THR A 14 1.13 18.93 -10.00
CA THR A 14 2.21 18.54 -10.92
C THR A 14 3.32 17.79 -10.20
N SER A 15 3.68 18.18 -8.96
CA SER A 15 4.66 17.45 -8.15
C SER A 15 4.18 16.05 -7.75
N LEU A 16 2.88 15.87 -7.47
CA LEU A 16 2.29 14.57 -7.20
C LEU A 16 2.25 13.69 -8.46
N PHE A 17 1.87 14.28 -9.59
CA PHE A 17 1.80 13.60 -10.87
C PHE A 17 3.19 13.15 -11.33
N SER A 18 4.19 14.04 -11.29
CA SER A 18 5.57 13.72 -11.65
C SER A 18 6.16 12.64 -10.75
N GLY A 19 5.91 12.71 -9.43
CA GLY A 19 6.33 11.68 -8.49
C GLY A 19 5.74 10.32 -8.84
N ASN A 20 4.44 10.26 -9.14
CA ASN A 20 3.77 9.02 -9.52
C ASN A 20 4.26 8.43 -10.86
N VAL A 21 4.59 9.29 -11.83
CA VAL A 21 5.16 8.84 -13.11
C VAL A 21 6.55 8.25 -12.89
N ILE A 22 7.42 8.95 -12.14
CA ILE A 22 8.77 8.45 -11.83
C ILE A 22 8.69 7.10 -11.10
N SER A 23 7.82 7.02 -10.10
CA SER A 23 7.49 5.79 -9.38
C SER A 23 7.17 4.62 -10.29
N GLN A 24 6.30 4.79 -11.28
CA GLN A 24 5.93 3.68 -12.17
C GLN A 24 7.02 3.34 -13.20
N VAL A 25 7.88 4.30 -13.56
CA VAL A 25 8.96 4.11 -14.53
C VAL A 25 10.13 3.32 -13.93
N ILE A 26 10.41 3.47 -12.63
CA ILE A 26 11.52 2.76 -11.95
C ILE A 26 11.39 1.23 -12.10
N PRO A 27 10.26 0.58 -11.72
CA PRO A 27 10.06 -0.86 -11.91
C PRO A 27 10.16 -1.28 -13.37
N PHE A 28 9.68 -0.46 -14.31
CA PHE A 28 9.73 -0.77 -15.73
C PHE A 28 11.17 -0.82 -16.27
N ILE A 29 12.03 0.09 -15.83
CA ILE A 29 13.45 0.11 -16.20
C ILE A 29 14.21 -1.03 -15.51
N LEU A 30 13.85 -1.37 -14.27
CA LEU A 30 14.48 -2.45 -13.51
C LEU A 30 14.01 -3.84 -13.97
N ALA A 31 12.81 -3.96 -14.54
CA ALA A 31 12.24 -5.21 -15.01
C ALA A 31 13.21 -6.07 -15.85
N PRO A 32 13.86 -5.56 -16.92
CA PRO A 32 14.80 -6.35 -17.73
C PRO A 32 16.02 -6.87 -16.94
N PHE A 33 16.46 -6.15 -15.90
CA PHE A 33 17.55 -6.59 -15.03
C PHE A 33 17.07 -7.68 -14.07
N ILE A 34 15.90 -7.49 -13.46
CA ILE A 34 15.30 -8.46 -12.54
C ILE A 34 14.99 -9.77 -13.28
N THR A 35 14.37 -9.71 -14.46
CA THR A 35 14.04 -10.91 -15.27
C THR A 35 15.27 -11.69 -15.74
N ARG A 36 16.46 -11.07 -15.72
CA ARG A 36 17.72 -11.75 -16.09
C ARG A 36 18.38 -12.46 -14.91
N ILE A 37 18.15 -11.98 -13.69
CA ILE A 37 18.75 -12.51 -12.46
C ILE A 37 17.85 -13.59 -11.83
N TYR A 38 16.52 -13.42 -11.93
CA TYR A 38 15.53 -14.33 -11.32
C TYR A 38 14.92 -15.28 -12.35
N GLY A 39 14.72 -16.54 -11.96
CA GLY A 39 14.07 -17.54 -12.80
C GLY A 39 12.54 -17.32 -12.93
N PRO A 40 11.89 -17.90 -13.96
CA PRO A 40 10.44 -17.76 -14.16
C PRO A 40 9.61 -18.26 -12.97
N ASP A 41 10.08 -19.32 -12.30
CA ASP A 41 9.39 -19.89 -11.13
C ASP A 41 9.42 -18.94 -9.92
N GLU A 42 10.54 -18.24 -9.69
CA GLU A 42 10.67 -17.27 -8.60
C GLU A 42 9.83 -16.02 -8.88
N MET A 43 9.78 -15.58 -10.14
CA MET A 43 8.91 -14.48 -10.55
C MET A 43 7.43 -14.82 -10.39
N ALA A 44 7.02 -16.06 -10.66
CA ALA A 44 5.65 -16.51 -10.46
C ALA A 44 5.26 -16.47 -8.97
N GLN A 45 6.13 -16.96 -8.09
CA GLN A 45 5.92 -16.92 -6.64
C GLN A 45 5.84 -15.48 -6.11
N PHE A 46 6.70 -14.59 -6.61
CA PHE A 46 6.70 -13.18 -6.26
C PHE A 46 5.44 -12.46 -6.74
N ALA A 47 4.98 -12.73 -7.97
CA ALA A 47 3.75 -12.16 -8.51
C ALA A 47 2.51 -12.59 -7.69
N GLN A 48 2.44 -13.86 -7.30
CA GLN A 48 1.37 -14.36 -6.44
C GLN A 48 1.39 -13.69 -5.06
N PHE A 49 2.58 -13.51 -4.49
CA PHE A 49 2.75 -12.75 -3.25
C PHE A 49 2.25 -11.30 -3.38
N ILE A 50 2.66 -10.57 -4.43
CA ILE A 50 2.19 -9.19 -4.67
C ILE A 50 0.67 -9.13 -4.80
N ALA A 51 0.07 -10.07 -5.53
CA ALA A 51 -1.37 -10.12 -5.73
C ALA A 51 -2.13 -10.28 -4.39
N LEU A 52 -1.68 -11.20 -3.54
CA LEU A 52 -2.27 -11.43 -2.21
C LEU A 52 -2.09 -10.22 -1.29
N VAL A 53 -0.88 -9.67 -1.21
CA VAL A 53 -0.61 -8.50 -0.38
C VAL A 53 -1.44 -7.29 -0.83
N SER A 54 -1.57 -7.09 -2.15
CA SER A 54 -2.38 -5.99 -2.71
C SER A 54 -3.86 -6.16 -2.36
N LEU A 55 -4.40 -7.36 -2.54
CA LEU A 55 -5.80 -7.64 -2.26
C LEU A 55 -6.13 -7.48 -0.77
N LEU A 56 -5.32 -8.07 0.11
CA LEU A 56 -5.50 -7.99 1.56
C LEU A 56 -5.20 -6.57 2.08
N GLY A 57 -4.24 -5.86 1.49
CA GLY A 57 -3.90 -4.49 1.84
C GLY A 57 -5.02 -3.49 1.53
N ILE A 58 -5.81 -3.70 0.48
CA ILE A 58 -6.98 -2.83 0.18
C ILE A 58 -8.03 -2.90 1.29
N VAL A 59 -8.21 -4.07 1.90
CA VAL A 59 -9.22 -4.28 2.95
C VAL A 59 -8.65 -4.11 4.35
N SER A 60 -7.34 -3.99 4.51
CA SER A 60 -6.68 -3.99 5.82
C SER A 60 -7.07 -2.78 6.68
N ALA A 61 -7.30 -1.62 6.08
CA ALA A 61 -7.76 -0.44 6.81
C ALA A 61 -9.30 -0.35 6.94
N GLY A 62 -10.03 -1.40 6.52
CA GLY A 62 -11.49 -1.45 6.55
C GLY A 62 -12.17 -0.43 5.63
N ARG A 63 -11.44 0.12 4.65
CA ARG A 63 -11.85 1.26 3.80
C ARG A 63 -12.15 2.55 4.56
N LEU A 64 -11.77 2.64 5.84
CA LEU A 64 -11.93 3.85 6.65
C LEU A 64 -10.99 4.97 6.21
N GLU A 65 -9.96 4.67 5.41
CA GLU A 65 -9.07 5.66 4.84
C GLU A 65 -9.80 6.70 3.97
N PHE A 66 -10.93 6.35 3.35
CA PHE A 66 -11.77 7.31 2.62
C PHE A 66 -12.57 8.23 3.55
N ALA A 67 -12.94 7.73 4.73
CA ALA A 67 -13.66 8.53 5.72
C ALA A 67 -12.80 9.65 6.32
N ILE A 68 -11.47 9.55 6.21
CA ILE A 68 -10.52 10.61 6.58
C ILE A 68 -10.74 11.88 5.74
N LEU A 69 -11.21 11.75 4.50
CA LEU A 69 -11.41 12.89 3.60
C LEU A 69 -12.74 13.64 3.83
N LEU A 70 -13.66 13.08 4.62
CA LEU A 70 -14.95 13.73 4.90
C LEU A 70 -14.77 15.04 5.67
N PRO A 71 -15.61 16.07 5.41
CA PRO A 71 -15.55 17.37 6.09
C PRO A 71 -16.16 17.29 7.50
N VAL A 72 -15.62 16.40 8.33
CA VAL A 72 -15.97 16.23 9.75
C VAL A 72 -14.92 16.90 10.63
N SER A 73 -15.29 17.21 11.88
CA SER A 73 -14.40 17.83 12.85
C SER A 73 -13.13 17.02 13.10
N ASP A 74 -12.02 17.68 13.39
CA ASP A 74 -10.71 17.02 13.53
C ASP A 74 -10.70 15.95 14.64
N ASN A 75 -11.43 16.18 15.73
CA ASN A 75 -11.62 15.19 16.80
C ASN A 75 -12.30 13.89 16.32
N LYS A 76 -13.18 13.96 15.32
CA LYS A 76 -13.82 12.77 14.73
C LYS A 76 -12.87 12.05 13.78
N VAL A 77 -12.06 12.80 13.04
CA VAL A 77 -11.07 12.25 12.09
C VAL A 77 -9.98 11.50 12.84
N GLU A 78 -9.52 12.02 13.97
CA GLU A 78 -8.54 11.32 14.80
C GLU A 78 -9.07 9.97 15.28
N LYS A 79 -10.35 9.90 15.68
CA LYS A 79 -10.99 8.62 16.03
C LYS A 79 -11.03 7.67 14.85
N ILE A 80 -11.39 8.14 13.65
CA ILE A 80 -11.39 7.34 12.41
C ILE A 80 -10.00 6.79 12.11
N ILE A 81 -8.95 7.62 12.22
CA ILE A 81 -7.56 7.21 12.00
C ILE A 81 -7.14 6.12 13.00
N ARG A 82 -7.44 6.31 14.29
CA ARG A 82 -7.14 5.32 15.34
C ARG A 82 -7.86 4.00 15.07
N THR A 83 -9.13 4.04 14.67
CA THR A 83 -9.89 2.83 14.32
C THR A 83 -9.34 2.15 13.08
N ALA A 84 -9.02 2.89 12.01
CA ALA A 84 -8.42 2.34 10.79
C ALA A 84 -7.08 1.65 11.08
N PHE A 85 -6.26 2.25 11.94
CA PHE A 85 -4.98 1.68 12.36
C PHE A 85 -5.17 0.39 13.18
N LEU A 86 -6.12 0.37 14.12
CA LEU A 86 -6.46 -0.83 14.89
C LEU A 86 -6.95 -1.97 13.98
N ILE A 87 -7.82 -1.68 13.01
CA ILE A 87 -8.29 -2.69 12.05
C ILE A 87 -7.09 -3.21 11.23
N THR A 88 -6.19 -2.33 10.80
CA THR A 88 -4.98 -2.74 10.05
C THR A 88 -4.11 -3.69 10.87
N ILE A 89 -3.94 -3.44 12.16
CA ILE A 89 -3.23 -4.34 13.07
C ILE A 89 -3.97 -5.68 13.19
N ILE A 90 -5.28 -5.67 13.42
CA ILE A 90 -6.10 -6.89 13.56
C ILE A 90 -6.03 -7.74 12.31
N VAL A 91 -6.16 -7.14 11.12
CA VAL A 91 -6.07 -7.85 9.83
C VAL A 91 -4.67 -8.42 9.64
N SER A 92 -3.62 -7.67 9.98
CA SER A 92 -2.23 -8.13 9.87
C SER A 92 -1.96 -9.32 10.82
N ILE A 93 -2.45 -9.27 12.05
CA ILE A 93 -2.38 -10.38 13.01
C ILE A 93 -3.17 -11.58 12.48
N GLY A 94 -4.37 -11.37 11.93
CA GLY A 94 -5.16 -12.42 11.29
C GLY A 94 -4.41 -13.10 10.15
N CYS A 95 -3.72 -12.31 9.30
CA CYS A 95 -2.86 -12.83 8.25
C CYS A 95 -1.68 -13.64 8.82
N TYR A 96 -1.06 -13.18 9.91
CA TYR A 96 0.00 -13.93 10.59
C TYR A 96 -0.48 -15.29 11.11
N VAL A 97 -1.68 -15.35 11.71
CA VAL A 97 -2.29 -16.60 12.16
C VAL A 97 -2.56 -17.54 10.98
N LEU A 98 -3.07 -17.02 9.86
CA LEU A 98 -3.29 -17.83 8.64
C LEU A 98 -1.98 -18.42 8.09
N VAL A 99 -0.88 -17.65 8.15
CA VAL A 99 0.45 -18.12 7.75
C VAL A 99 0.96 -19.26 8.64
N LEU A 100 0.66 -19.22 9.95
CA LEU A 100 1.01 -20.32 10.88
C LEU A 100 0.21 -21.59 10.56
N CYS A 101 -1.03 -21.46 10.10
CA CYS A 101 -1.87 -22.56 9.64
C CYS A 101 -1.49 -23.02 8.21
N LYS A 102 -0.25 -23.52 8.03
CA LYS A 102 0.28 -24.04 6.75
C LYS A 102 -0.64 -25.03 6.03
N SER A 103 -1.48 -25.76 6.78
CA SER A 103 -2.48 -26.69 6.27
C SER A 103 -3.51 -26.02 5.35
N GLN A 104 -4.01 -24.83 5.70
CA GLN A 104 -4.99 -24.12 4.88
C GLN A 104 -4.37 -23.42 3.67
N LEU A 105 -3.08 -23.07 3.75
CA LEU A 105 -2.35 -22.45 2.65
C LEU A 105 -2.17 -23.40 1.47
N LYS A 106 -1.99 -24.71 1.71
CA LYS A 106 -1.89 -25.73 0.64
C LYS A 106 -3.14 -25.83 -0.24
N LEU A 107 -4.32 -25.52 0.30
CA LEU A 107 -5.58 -25.47 -0.45
C LEU A 107 -5.63 -24.28 -1.44
N ILE A 108 -4.92 -23.19 -1.15
CA ILE A 108 -4.91 -21.97 -1.95
C ILE A 108 -3.69 -21.94 -2.90
N TYR A 109 -2.54 -22.45 -2.45
CA TYR A 109 -1.29 -22.48 -3.20
C TYR A 109 -1.10 -23.75 -4.07
N GLY A 110 -1.91 -24.79 -3.86
CA GLY A 110 -1.72 -26.08 -4.54
C GLY A 110 -0.63 -26.95 -3.90
N PRO A 111 -0.22 -28.05 -4.55
CA PRO A 111 0.74 -29.02 -4.02
C PRO A 111 2.19 -28.52 -3.98
N SER A 112 2.47 -27.35 -4.54
CA SER A 112 3.78 -26.71 -4.52
C SER A 112 4.12 -26.20 -3.11
N ASP A 113 5.39 -26.32 -2.72
CA ASP A 113 5.84 -25.85 -1.40
C ASP A 113 5.47 -24.38 -1.18
N PRO A 114 4.96 -24.02 0.01
CA PRO A 114 4.60 -22.65 0.32
C PRO A 114 5.84 -21.77 0.21
N SER A 115 5.78 -20.79 -0.71
CA SER A 115 6.88 -19.88 -0.98
C SER A 115 7.39 -19.22 0.31
N PRO A 116 8.71 -19.05 0.48
CA PRO A 116 9.29 -18.40 1.66
C PRO A 116 8.75 -16.97 1.87
N PHE A 117 8.28 -16.33 0.80
CA PHE A 117 7.62 -15.01 0.82
C PHE A 117 6.33 -14.96 1.64
N ILE A 118 5.62 -16.08 1.84
CA ILE A 118 4.36 -16.13 2.59
C ILE A 118 4.56 -15.72 4.05
N SER A 119 5.74 -16.00 4.64
CA SER A 119 6.07 -15.57 6.00
C SER A 119 6.11 -14.04 6.16
N ILE A 120 6.43 -13.32 5.08
CA ILE A 120 6.51 -11.85 5.04
C ILE A 120 5.15 -11.21 4.68
N LEU A 121 4.14 -12.01 4.31
CA LEU A 121 2.79 -11.54 3.95
C LEU A 121 2.19 -10.55 4.97
N PRO A 122 2.21 -10.82 6.29
CA PRO A 122 1.58 -9.92 7.27
C PRO A 122 2.26 -8.55 7.32
N VAL A 123 3.58 -8.52 7.12
CA VAL A 123 4.36 -7.28 7.08
C VAL A 123 3.97 -6.47 5.83
N GLY A 124 3.85 -7.13 4.68
CA GLY A 124 3.40 -6.48 3.44
C GLY A 124 2.01 -5.87 3.56
N VAL A 125 1.05 -6.61 4.12
CA VAL A 125 -0.33 -6.13 4.33
C VAL A 125 -0.36 -4.95 5.29
N PHE A 126 0.40 -5.01 6.39
CA PHE A 126 0.53 -3.91 7.33
C PHE A 126 1.11 -2.66 6.66
N SER A 127 2.18 -2.81 5.87
CA SER A 127 2.83 -1.72 5.14
C SER A 127 1.90 -1.06 4.11
N ILE A 128 1.12 -1.84 3.36
CA ILE A 128 0.14 -1.25 2.42
C ILE A 128 -0.97 -0.53 3.18
N GLY A 129 -1.51 -1.13 4.24
CA GLY A 129 -2.57 -0.53 5.05
C GLY A 129 -2.14 0.81 5.68
N ILE A 130 -0.95 0.86 6.27
CA ILE A 130 -0.45 2.10 6.88
C ILE A 130 -0.17 3.17 5.82
N LEU A 131 0.37 2.80 4.66
CA LEU A 131 0.58 3.73 3.55
C LEU A 131 -0.75 4.29 3.04
N ALA A 132 -1.81 3.47 2.96
CA ALA A 132 -3.14 3.94 2.57
C ALA A 132 -3.69 4.99 3.54
N ILE A 133 -3.54 4.77 4.85
CA ILE A 133 -3.96 5.73 5.88
C ILE A 133 -3.13 7.02 5.79
N LEU A 134 -1.80 6.92 5.73
CA LEU A 134 -0.89 8.06 5.65
C LEU A 134 -1.13 8.91 4.39
N ASN A 135 -1.36 8.26 3.25
CA ASN A 135 -1.68 8.93 2.00
C ASN A 135 -2.97 9.76 2.15
N ASN A 136 -4.03 9.21 2.73
CA ASN A 136 -5.29 9.93 2.91
C ASN A 136 -5.19 11.08 3.93
N ILE A 137 -4.39 10.93 4.99
CA ILE A 137 -4.07 12.03 5.93
C ILE A 137 -3.33 13.16 5.21
N ALA A 138 -2.33 12.82 4.39
CA ALA A 138 -1.55 13.80 3.65
C ALA A 138 -2.42 14.54 2.60
N VAL A 139 -3.37 13.86 1.97
CA VAL A 139 -4.35 14.46 1.06
C VAL A 139 -5.25 15.44 1.82
N ARG A 140 -5.78 15.05 3.00
CA ARG A 140 -6.61 15.93 3.85
C ARG A 140 -5.90 17.22 4.22
N HIS A 141 -4.62 17.15 4.59
CA HIS A 141 -3.82 18.32 4.98
C HIS A 141 -3.16 19.07 3.81
N GLN A 142 -3.46 18.69 2.56
CA GLN A 142 -2.84 19.27 1.36
C GLN A 142 -1.29 19.22 1.38
N ARG A 143 -0.69 18.21 2.02
CA ARG A 143 0.77 18.02 2.10
C ARG A 143 1.26 17.16 0.93
N PHE A 144 1.10 17.68 -0.28
CA PHE A 144 1.38 16.96 -1.52
C PHE A 144 2.86 16.57 -1.73
N LEU A 145 3.81 17.31 -1.15
CA LEU A 145 5.24 16.97 -1.20
C LEU A 145 5.57 15.65 -0.48
N ASN A 146 4.97 15.40 0.69
CA ASN A 146 5.21 14.16 1.44
C ASN A 146 4.56 12.95 0.74
N LEU A 147 3.45 13.16 0.03
CA LEU A 147 2.82 12.15 -0.83
C LEU A 147 3.71 11.76 -2.01
N SER A 148 4.34 12.74 -2.68
CA SER A 148 5.26 12.46 -3.79
C SER A 148 6.46 11.62 -3.34
N ILE A 149 7.06 11.94 -2.18
CA ILE A 149 8.18 11.17 -1.62
C ILE A 149 7.73 9.75 -1.24
N GLY A 150 6.56 9.60 -0.61
CA GLY A 150 6.02 8.28 -0.25
C GLY A 150 5.78 7.38 -1.45
N LYS A 151 5.28 7.93 -2.57
CA LYS A 151 5.11 7.18 -3.83
C LYS A 151 6.43 6.71 -4.42
N ILE A 152 7.48 7.54 -4.36
CA ILE A 152 8.81 7.19 -4.85
C ILE A 152 9.40 6.03 -4.02
N LEU A 153 9.23 6.06 -2.69
CA LEU A 153 9.66 4.97 -1.80
C LEU A 153 8.85 3.67 -1.96
N GLN A 154 7.62 3.76 -2.47
CA GLN A 154 6.75 2.61 -2.68
C GLN A 154 7.08 1.83 -3.98
N SER A 155 7.84 2.42 -4.90
CA SER A 155 8.15 1.87 -6.22
C SER A 155 9.35 0.95 -6.21
#